data_AF-A0A2H0YDJ0-F1
#
_entry.id   AF-A0A2H0YDJ0-F1
#
_cell.length_a   1.000
_cell.length_b   1.000
_cell.length_c   1.000
_cell.angle_alpha   90.00
_cell.angle_beta   90.00
_cell.angle_gamma   90.00
#
_symmetry.space_group_name_H-M   'P 1'
#
loop_
_entity.id
_entity.type
_entity.pdbx_description
1 polymer ?
#
loop_
_entity_poly.entity_id
_entity_poly.type
_entity_poly.pdbx_seq_one_letter_code
_entity_poly.pdbx_strand_id
1 'polypeptide(L)'
;MKSLKHGKGISISVENITPFGIWLFVKEKEKEYFLSYKDYPYFKDQTLNSIQNVQLLHGYHLYWPDLDVDLEIDNLENPERYPLKSKIIKKHLTSHSTRRRVASR
;
A
#
# COMPACT_ATOMS: atom_id res chain seq x y z
N MET A 1 -6.53 24.10 21.33
CA MET A 1 -6.90 23.54 20.02
C MET A 1 -7.99 22.50 20.24
N LYS A 2 -9.14 22.65 19.58
CA LYS A 2 -10.35 21.87 19.84
C LYS A 2 -10.19 20.50 19.19
N SER A 3 -9.93 19.45 19.97
CA SER A 3 -10.04 18.08 19.48
C SER A 3 -11.53 17.74 19.36
N LEU A 4 -11.99 17.58 18.13
CA LEU A 4 -13.35 17.18 17.81
C LEU A 4 -13.56 15.77 18.36
N LYS A 5 -14.34 15.65 19.43
CA LYS A 5 -15.14 14.44 19.68
C LYS A 5 -15.83 14.07 18.37
N HIS A 6 -15.89 12.80 17.95
CA HIS A 6 -17.02 12.17 17.24
C HIS A 6 -16.70 10.72 16.85
N GLY A 7 -17.71 9.85 16.93
CA GLY A 7 -17.74 8.56 16.25
C GLY A 7 -17.60 7.35 17.18
N LYS A 8 -18.65 6.52 17.21
CA LYS A 8 -18.63 5.14 17.72
C LYS A 8 -17.31 4.47 17.30
N GLY A 9 -16.57 3.92 18.27
CA GLY A 9 -15.12 3.71 18.19
C GLY A 9 -14.65 2.78 17.07
N ILE A 10 -14.53 3.32 15.86
CA ILE A 10 -13.82 2.72 14.74
C ILE A 10 -12.33 2.83 15.03
N SER A 11 -11.81 1.91 15.85
CA SER A 11 -10.43 1.95 16.36
C SER A 11 -9.56 0.98 15.57
N ILE A 12 -8.52 1.54 14.94
CA ILE A 12 -7.40 0.83 14.35
C ILE A 12 -6.15 1.11 15.20
N SER A 13 -5.29 0.12 15.38
CA SER A 13 -3.97 0.29 16.00
C SER A 13 -2.90 -0.44 15.20
N VAL A 14 -1.69 0.12 15.19
CA VAL A 14 -0.49 -0.59 14.74
C VAL A 14 0.05 -1.38 15.93
N GLU A 15 -0.01 -2.71 15.87
CA GLU A 15 0.45 -3.59 16.96
C GLU A 15 1.97 -3.76 16.93
N ASN A 16 2.54 -3.96 15.74
CA ASN A 16 3.96 -4.23 15.63
C ASN A 16 4.53 -3.82 14.27
N ILE A 17 5.79 -3.43 14.25
CA ILE A 17 6.54 -3.09 13.04
C ILE A 17 7.78 -3.97 13.01
N THR A 18 7.91 -4.74 11.93
CA THR A 18 9.00 -5.69 11.72
C THR A 18 9.81 -5.28 10.49
N PRO A 19 11.02 -5.85 10.29
CA PRO A 19 11.78 -5.65 9.05
C PRO A 19 11.06 -6.13 7.77
N PHE A 20 10.01 -6.94 7.90
CA PHE A 20 9.28 -7.53 6.78
C PHE A 20 7.96 -6.83 6.47
N GLY A 21 7.42 -6.05 7.41
CA GLY A 21 6.09 -5.48 7.32
C GLY A 21 5.51 -5.00 8.64
N ILE A 22 4.25 -4.58 8.59
CA ILE A 22 3.51 -3.95 9.67
C ILE A 22 2.31 -4.81 10.06
N TRP A 23 2.04 -4.93 11.35
CA TRP A 23 0.84 -5.55 11.90
C TRP A 23 -0.16 -4.48 12.31
N LEU A 24 -1.39 -4.61 11.80
CA LEU A 24 -2.52 -3.75 12.10
C LEU A 24 -3.59 -4.55 12.82
N PHE A 25 -4.18 -3.97 13.87
CA PHE A 25 -5.32 -4.54 14.57
C PHE A 25 -6.54 -3.65 14.41
N VAL A 26 -7.61 -4.23 13.84
CA VAL A 26 -8.90 -3.57 13.64
C VAL A 26 -9.82 -4.03 14.76
N LYS A 27 -10.09 -3.16 15.74
CA LYS A 27 -10.92 -3.52 16.90
C LYS A 27 -12.34 -3.89 16.52
N GLU A 28 -12.91 -3.25 15.49
CA GLU A 28 -14.28 -3.54 15.04
C GLU A 28 -14.46 -4.96 14.50
N LYS A 29 -13.41 -5.51 13.89
CA LYS A 29 -13.42 -6.87 13.32
C LYS A 29 -12.71 -7.88 14.23
N GLU A 30 -12.12 -7.44 15.34
CA GLU A 30 -11.22 -8.24 16.20
C GLU A 30 -10.19 -9.04 15.39
N LYS A 31 -9.64 -8.42 14.35
CA LYS A 31 -8.74 -9.06 13.38
C LYS A 31 -7.43 -8.31 13.23
N GLU A 32 -6.39 -9.09 13.03
CA GLU A 32 -5.06 -8.61 12.69
C GLU A 32 -4.80 -8.76 11.19
N TYR A 33 -4.14 -7.77 10.60
CA TYR A 33 -3.73 -7.74 9.21
C TYR A 33 -2.24 -7.48 9.12
N PHE A 34 -1.56 -8.26 8.28
CA PHE A 34 -0.13 -8.07 8.01
C PHE A 34 0.09 -7.38 6.66
N LEU A 35 0.70 -6.20 6.70
CA LEU A 35 1.12 -5.46 5.52
C LEU A 35 2.59 -5.77 5.21
N SER A 36 2.84 -6.63 4.21
CA SER A 36 4.22 -6.91 3.80
C SER A 36 4.83 -5.74 3.03
N TYR A 37 6.08 -5.40 3.32
CA TYR A 37 6.84 -4.41 2.52
C TYR A 37 7.12 -4.88 1.08
N LYS A 38 6.88 -6.15 0.75
CA LYS A 38 6.93 -6.63 -0.64
C LYS A 38 5.78 -6.07 -1.48
N ASP A 39 4.59 -6.03 -0.89
CA ASP A 39 3.37 -5.58 -1.55
C ASP A 39 3.14 -4.07 -1.32
N TYR A 40 3.56 -3.58 -0.15
CA TYR A 40 3.43 -2.18 0.27
C TYR A 40 4.80 -1.57 0.60
N PRO A 41 5.68 -1.36 -0.40
CA PRO A 41 7.03 -0.84 -0.19
C PRO A 41 7.05 0.59 0.37
N TYR A 42 5.96 1.33 0.22
CA TYR A 42 5.81 2.73 0.64
C TYR A 42 6.06 2.95 2.14
N PHE A 43 5.88 1.91 2.96
CA PHE A 43 6.08 1.97 4.41
C PHE A 43 7.52 1.70 4.88
N LYS A 44 8.39 1.15 4.03
CA LYS A 44 9.69 0.61 4.45
C LYS A 44 10.63 1.65 5.05
N ASP A 45 10.61 2.87 4.52
CA ASP A 45 11.52 3.95 4.90
C ASP A 45 10.79 5.11 5.61
N GLN A 46 9.63 4.82 6.20
CA GLN A 46 8.78 5.82 6.86
C GLN A 46 9.01 5.89 8.37
N THR A 47 8.69 7.04 8.96
CA THR A 47 8.83 7.21 10.40
C THR A 47 7.78 6.42 11.17
N LEU A 48 8.14 5.94 12.38
CA LEU A 48 7.23 5.25 13.28
C LEU A 48 5.96 6.07 13.54
N ASN A 49 6.10 7.39 13.74
CA ASN A 49 4.98 8.28 14.02
C ASN A 49 4.02 8.37 12.83
N SER A 50 4.56 8.47 11.61
CA SER A 50 3.74 8.48 10.38
C SER A 50 3.00 7.16 10.19
N ILE A 51 3.64 6.02 10.45
CA ILE A 51 3.00 4.70 10.35
C ILE A 51 1.91 4.52 11.42
N GLN A 52 2.13 5.02 12.63
CA GLN A 52 1.16 4.94 13.73
C GLN A 52 -0.04 5.88 13.53
N ASN A 53 0.11 6.95 12.75
CA ASN A 53 -0.96 7.89 12.42
C ASN A 53 -1.91 7.33 11.35
N VAL A 54 -2.47 6.15 11.61
CA VAL A 54 -3.48 5.51 10.75
C VAL A 54 -4.89 5.94 11.15
N GLN A 55 -5.72 6.24 10.17
CA GLN A 55 -7.12 6.59 10.35
C GLN A 55 -8.00 5.54 9.68
N LEU A 56 -9.03 5.06 10.39
CA LEU A 56 -10.01 4.15 9.82
C LEU A 56 -11.27 4.93 9.45
N LEU A 57 -11.46 5.14 8.16
CA LEU A 57 -12.60 5.78 7.54
C LEU A 57 -13.66 4.71 7.22
N HIS A 58 -14.91 5.02 7.56
CA HIS A 58 -16.10 4.21 7.24
C HIS A 58 -16.08 2.74 7.72
N GLY A 59 -15.13 2.33 8.56
CA GLY A 59 -14.99 0.97 9.08
C GLY A 59 -14.24 -0.01 8.16
N TYR A 60 -13.82 0.42 6.97
CA TYR A 60 -13.12 -0.43 6.00
C TYR A 60 -11.97 0.23 5.24
N HIS A 61 -11.82 1.54 5.31
CA HIS A 61 -10.82 2.28 4.55
C HIS A 61 -9.76 2.85 5.49
N LEU A 62 -8.53 2.37 5.36
CA LEU A 62 -7.35 2.79 6.12
C LEU A 62 -6.66 3.93 5.38
N TYR A 63 -6.40 5.03 6.08
CA TYR A 63 -5.76 6.20 5.51
C TYR A 63 -4.60 6.67 6.40
N TRP A 64 -3.43 6.85 5.80
CA TRP A 64 -2.25 7.44 6.41
C TRP A 64 -2.03 8.85 5.86
N PRO A 65 -2.53 9.91 6.52
CA PRO A 65 -2.41 11.29 6.04
C PRO A 65 -0.96 11.76 5.88
N ASP A 66 -0.05 11.29 6.74
CA ASP A 66 1.37 11.69 6.67
C ASP A 66 2.10 11.03 5.50
N LEU A 67 1.61 9.89 5.03
CA LEU A 67 2.22 9.09 3.96
C LEU A 67 1.53 9.28 2.62
N ASP A 68 0.33 9.87 2.63
CA ASP A 68 -0.58 9.93 1.49
C ASP A 68 -0.87 8.54 0.90
N VAL A 69 -1.07 7.56 1.80
CA VAL A 69 -1.35 6.16 1.44
C VAL A 69 -2.74 5.78 1.95
N ASP A 70 -3.55 5.21 1.06
CA ASP A 70 -4.85 4.62 1.34
C ASP A 70 -4.87 3.11 1.07
N LEU A 71 -5.52 2.34 1.93
CA LEU A 71 -5.71 0.90 1.80
C LEU A 71 -7.12 0.49 2.22
N GLU A 72 -7.72 -0.46 1.52
CA GLU A 72 -8.99 -1.05 1.93
C GLU A 72 -8.76 -2.37 2.67
N ILE A 73 -9.48 -2.59 3.78
CA ILE A 73 -9.44 -3.85 4.51
C ILE A 73 -9.87 -5.02 3.61
N ASP A 74 -10.81 -4.78 2.68
CA ASP A 74 -11.28 -5.79 1.75
C ASP A 74 -10.17 -6.29 0.80
N ASN A 75 -9.20 -5.43 0.44
CA ASN A 75 -8.01 -5.84 -0.30
C ASN A 75 -7.11 -6.78 0.51
N LEU A 76 -7.03 -6.57 1.83
CA LEU A 76 -6.25 -7.42 2.73
C LEU A 76 -6.91 -8.77 2.97
N GLU A 77 -8.25 -8.81 3.02
CA GLU A 77 -9.01 -10.05 3.18
C GLU A 77 -9.11 -10.87 1.89
N ASN A 78 -9.22 -10.21 0.73
CA ASN A 78 -9.46 -10.86 -0.56
C ASN A 78 -8.50 -10.33 -1.64
N PRO A 79 -7.18 -10.57 -1.50
CA PRO A 79 -6.20 -10.11 -2.50
C PRO A 79 -6.46 -10.66 -3.91
N GLU A 80 -7.10 -11.84 -4.01
CA GLU A 80 -7.52 -12.47 -5.29
C GLU A 80 -8.57 -11.66 -6.05
N ARG A 81 -9.42 -10.88 -5.35
CA ARG A 81 -10.47 -10.06 -5.99
C ARG A 81 -9.91 -8.78 -6.62
N TYR A 82 -8.77 -8.32 -6.13
CA TYR A 82 -8.14 -7.10 -6.58
C TYR A 82 -6.68 -7.38 -6.97
N PRO A 83 -6.46 -8.10 -8.09
CA PRO A 83 -5.12 -8.31 -8.59
C PRO A 83 -4.59 -6.97 -9.11
N LEU A 84 -4.02 -6.16 -8.22
CA LEU A 84 -3.19 -4.99 -8.52
C LEU A 84 -1.85 -5.46 -9.10
N LYS A 85 -1.89 -6.34 -10.10
CA LYS A 85 -0.78 -6.57 -11.00
C LYS A 85 -0.80 -5.39 -11.96
N SER A 86 -0.11 -4.31 -11.59
CA SER A 86 0.41 -3.41 -12.61
C SER A 86 1.12 -4.32 -13.61
N LYS A 87 0.58 -4.43 -14.83
CA LYS A 87 1.27 -5.11 -15.91
C LYS A 87 2.59 -4.36 -16.03
N ILE A 88 3.68 -4.96 -15.53
CA ILE A 88 5.01 -4.60 -15.98
C ILE A 88 4.95 -4.91 -17.47
N ILE A 89 4.63 -3.90 -18.29
CA ILE A 89 4.82 -3.96 -19.71
C ILE A 89 6.33 -4.07 -19.84
N LYS A 90 6.85 -5.30 -19.89
CA LYS A 90 8.18 -5.57 -20.39
C LYS A 90 8.15 -4.97 -21.79
N LYS A 91 8.68 -3.74 -21.94
CA LYS A 91 9.02 -3.19 -23.24
C LYS A 91 9.94 -4.23 -23.85
N HIS A 92 9.40 -5.08 -24.71
CA HIS A 92 10.19 -5.80 -25.67
C HIS A 92 10.94 -4.71 -26.43
N LEU A 93 12.20 -4.51 -26.08
CA LEU A 93 13.17 -3.79 -26.90
C LEU A 93 13.24 -4.59 -28.19
N THR A 94 12.37 -4.27 -29.14
CA THR A 94 12.55 -4.69 -30.52
C THR A 94 13.81 -3.97 -30.97
N SER A 95 14.90 -4.72 -31.07
CA SER A 95 16.12 -4.25 -31.71
C SER A 95 15.78 -3.99 -33.17
N HIS A 96 15.39 -2.75 -33.49
CA HIS A 96 15.35 -2.30 -34.87
C HIS A 96 16.80 -2.15 -35.33
N SER A 97 17.36 -3.25 -35.80
CA SER A 97 18.60 -3.30 -36.54
C SER A 97 18.51 -2.32 -37.70
N THR A 98 19.20 -1.18 -37.57
CA THR A 98 19.32 -0.20 -38.63
C THR A 98 20.15 -0.82 -39.75
N ARG A 99 19.47 -1.30 -40.80
CA ARG A 99 20.11 -1.78 -42.03
C ARG A 99 20.76 -0.58 -42.72
N ARG A 100 22.05 -0.34 -42.46
CA ARG A 100 22.88 0.58 -43.25
C ARG A 100 22.89 0.08 -44.70
N ARG A 101 22.22 0.79 -45.61
CA ARG A 101 22.48 0.67 -47.05
C ARG A 101 23.81 1.38 -47.32
N VAL A 102 24.85 0.61 -47.61
CA VAL A 102 26.06 1.14 -48.24
C VAL A 102 25.75 1.29 -49.72
N ALA A 103 25.74 2.52 -50.20
CA ALA A 103 25.79 2.81 -51.63
C ALA A 103 27.22 2.55 -52.11
N SER A 104 27.38 1.65 -53.08
CA SER A 104 28.61 1.51 -53.86
C SER A 104 28.30 1.78 -55.32
N ARG A 105 29.16 2.61 -55.89
CA ARG A 105 29.20 3.16 -57.25
C ARG A 105 29.37 2.09 -58.31
#